data_AF-A0A2E6MSQ5-F1
#
_entry.id   AF-A0A2E6MSQ5-F1
#
_cell.length_a   1.000
_cell.length_b   1.000
_cell.length_c   1.000
_cell.angle_alpha   90.00
_cell.angle_beta   90.00
_cell.angle_gamma   90.00
#
_symmetry.space_group_name_H-M   'P 1'
#
loop_
_entity.id
_entity.type
_entity.pdbx_description
1 polymer ?
#
loop_
_entity_poly.entity_id
_entity_poly.type
_entity_poly.pdbx_seq_one_letter_code
_entity_poly.pdbx_strand_id
1 'polypeptide(L)'
;MALKLRRGTDSQRALITPADGELIYTTDTKKLFVGDGSTQGGNPVDTAGSALGSNLSLNNFDLVGTGNINTTGNITVTGNITADGNLTLGGNLTVGDASSDTLNLTAKIESHILPDVDSARNVGSATLRWNQGYFGSLHITDTLDAGSVNANIIGDDSTVIVNKATGAINASGTFKGDVKATDNTSFFNATSKEINAGAATFTGAVAAPSITSASITGNFKGTIAGDDSTILVDAVNSTVRLDNGLISINSDTLSALQADFFISSKTAGTPTTMTINDNSAGGSALKIFGKTNSSFDPLTSFVFRGFKDNLVTPNVMTAGQYIGKISFQGYDTTTTNIVESGGIAWRVDPNNSPIGTDTMKGKMEVVSNAGSNSSPDLKYLTFDSQGRMGVNKQTATAVLDVDGDAVFSSTVKFANLTTTQRDALTGASAGMVIYNTTLNKLQVRTGVAWVDLH
;
A
#
# COMPACT_ATOMS: atom_id res chain seq x y z
N MET A 1 -26.34 -42.40 122.58
CA MET A 1 -24.96 -42.02 122.22
C MET A 1 -24.86 -40.51 122.26
N ALA A 2 -24.05 -39.96 123.17
CA ALA A 2 -23.90 -38.51 123.29
C ALA A 2 -22.89 -38.01 122.24
N LEU A 3 -23.29 -37.05 121.40
CA LEU A 3 -22.40 -36.37 120.45
C LEU A 3 -21.32 -35.62 121.24
N LYS A 4 -20.06 -36.06 121.13
CA LYS A 4 -18.92 -35.38 121.77
C LYS A 4 -18.45 -34.25 120.85
N LEU A 5 -18.79 -33.02 121.21
CA LEU A 5 -18.24 -31.81 120.58
C LEU A 5 -17.24 -31.18 121.56
N ARG A 6 -15.95 -31.17 121.21
CA ARG A 6 -14.93 -30.46 122.01
C ARG A 6 -14.82 -29.02 121.51
N ARG A 7 -14.67 -28.07 122.44
CA ARG A 7 -14.46 -26.65 122.13
C ARG A 7 -13.27 -26.09 122.89
N GLY A 8 -12.53 -25.17 122.30
CA GLY A 8 -11.37 -24.51 122.91
C GLY A 8 -10.66 -23.58 121.93
N THR A 9 -9.57 -22.95 122.34
CA THR A 9 -8.71 -22.15 121.44
C THR A 9 -7.91 -23.03 120.47
N ASP A 10 -7.41 -22.49 119.35
CA ASP A 10 -6.61 -23.23 118.38
C ASP A 10 -5.30 -23.76 119.00
N SER A 11 -4.72 -23.00 119.93
CA SER A 11 -3.56 -23.46 120.72
C SER A 11 -3.90 -24.67 121.61
N GLN A 12 -5.11 -24.73 122.18
CA GLN A 12 -5.55 -25.89 122.96
C GLN A 12 -5.86 -27.09 122.05
N ARG A 13 -6.42 -26.87 120.86
CA ARG A 13 -6.62 -27.92 119.85
C ARG A 13 -5.29 -28.56 119.44
N ALA A 14 -4.26 -27.76 119.18
CA ALA A 14 -2.95 -28.25 118.74
C ALA A 14 -2.21 -29.11 119.78
N LEU A 15 -2.64 -29.15 121.04
CA LEU A 15 -2.02 -29.96 122.10
C LEU A 15 -2.62 -31.37 122.25
N ILE A 16 -3.73 -31.66 121.57
CA ILE A 16 -4.44 -32.94 121.68
C ILE A 16 -4.39 -33.69 120.34
N THR A 17 -4.46 -35.02 120.37
CA THR A 17 -4.77 -35.84 119.18
C THR A 17 -6.22 -36.30 119.32
N PRO A 18 -7.18 -35.65 118.64
CA PRO A 18 -8.57 -36.03 118.76
C PRO A 18 -8.80 -37.43 118.19
N ALA A 19 -9.69 -38.20 118.84
CA ALA A 19 -10.03 -39.55 118.39
C ALA A 19 -10.72 -39.52 117.01
N ASP A 20 -10.72 -40.65 116.30
CA ASP A 20 -11.37 -40.76 114.99
C ASP A 20 -12.86 -40.33 115.06
N GLY A 21 -13.26 -39.42 114.18
CA GLY A 21 -14.59 -38.81 114.13
C GLY A 21 -14.91 -37.77 115.22
N GLU A 22 -13.99 -37.45 116.13
CA GLU A 22 -14.21 -36.41 117.15
C GLU A 22 -14.25 -35.01 116.52
N LEU A 23 -15.38 -34.30 116.65
CA LEU A 23 -15.51 -32.93 116.15
C LEU A 23 -15.00 -31.91 117.18
N ILE A 24 -14.16 -30.99 116.71
CA ILE A 24 -13.58 -29.90 117.50
C ILE A 24 -13.90 -28.57 116.85
N TYR A 25 -14.47 -27.65 117.62
CA TYR A 25 -14.67 -26.26 117.19
C TYR A 25 -13.70 -25.35 117.93
N THR A 26 -12.87 -24.61 117.18
CA THR A 26 -11.97 -23.61 117.75
C THR A 26 -12.73 -22.31 118.01
N THR A 27 -12.74 -21.82 119.25
CA THR A 27 -13.52 -20.65 119.63
C THR A 27 -12.90 -19.33 119.19
N ASP A 28 -11.60 -19.30 118.93
CA ASP A 28 -10.82 -18.13 118.50
C ASP A 28 -10.76 -18.02 116.97
N THR A 29 -10.44 -19.11 116.26
CA THR A 29 -10.39 -19.11 114.78
C THR A 29 -11.73 -19.44 114.12
N LYS A 30 -12.74 -19.86 114.91
CA LYS A 30 -14.10 -20.19 114.47
C LYS A 30 -14.14 -21.30 113.40
N LYS A 31 -13.22 -22.25 113.46
CA LYS A 31 -13.08 -23.34 112.48
C LYS A 31 -13.51 -24.68 113.08
N LEU A 32 -13.99 -25.57 112.21
CA LEU A 32 -14.34 -26.95 112.55
C LEU A 32 -13.23 -27.91 112.12
N PHE A 33 -12.90 -28.87 112.97
CA PHE A 33 -11.92 -29.93 112.73
C PHE A 33 -12.52 -31.29 113.11
N VAL A 34 -12.02 -32.37 112.51
CA VAL A 34 -12.38 -33.75 112.80
C VAL A 34 -11.11 -34.56 113.09
N GLY A 35 -11.12 -35.32 114.18
CA GLY A 35 -10.03 -36.25 114.49
C GLY A 35 -10.03 -37.45 113.56
N ASP A 36 -8.84 -37.97 113.24
CA ASP A 36 -8.63 -39.27 112.57
C ASP A 36 -7.90 -40.27 113.50
N GLY A 37 -7.77 -39.93 114.79
CA GLY A 37 -7.06 -40.74 115.79
C GLY A 37 -5.53 -40.68 115.75
N SER A 38 -4.94 -39.95 114.80
CA SER A 38 -3.48 -39.91 114.58
C SER A 38 -2.90 -38.50 114.41
N THR A 39 -3.67 -37.59 113.80
CA THR A 39 -3.26 -36.21 113.50
C THR A 39 -3.48 -35.31 114.71
N GLN A 40 -2.40 -34.75 115.24
CA GLN A 40 -2.47 -33.78 116.34
C GLN A 40 -3.27 -32.55 115.91
N GLY A 41 -4.28 -32.20 116.70
CA GLY A 41 -5.24 -31.14 116.43
C GLY A 41 -6.37 -31.46 115.46
N GLY A 42 -6.39 -32.65 114.84
CA GLY A 42 -7.41 -33.06 113.87
C GLY A 42 -7.31 -32.33 112.51
N ASN A 43 -7.99 -32.89 111.51
CA ASN A 43 -8.04 -32.37 110.15
C ASN A 43 -9.13 -31.28 110.05
N PRO A 44 -8.85 -30.12 109.42
CA PRO A 44 -9.87 -29.10 109.20
C PRO A 44 -11.00 -29.63 108.32
N VAL A 45 -12.25 -29.40 108.74
CA VAL A 45 -13.48 -29.73 107.99
C VAL A 45 -13.85 -28.58 107.03
N ASP A 46 -13.33 -27.39 107.29
CA ASP A 46 -13.51 -26.21 106.46
C ASP A 46 -12.20 -25.85 105.76
N THR A 47 -12.13 -26.14 104.47
CA THR A 47 -11.05 -25.71 103.57
C THR A 47 -11.29 -24.27 103.07
N ALA A 48 -11.73 -23.35 103.93
CA ALA A 48 -11.48 -21.92 103.77
C ALA A 48 -10.00 -21.60 104.07
N GLY A 49 -9.10 -22.32 103.39
CA GLY A 49 -7.68 -22.04 103.24
C GLY A 49 -7.43 -21.70 101.77
N SER A 50 -6.31 -21.04 101.47
CA SER A 50 -5.99 -20.46 100.16
C SER A 50 -6.01 -21.42 98.94
N ALA A 51 -6.32 -22.70 99.11
CA ALA A 51 -6.51 -23.70 98.05
C ALA A 51 -7.39 -24.87 98.53
N LEU A 52 -7.97 -25.60 97.57
CA LEU A 52 -8.66 -26.88 97.79
C LEU A 52 -7.63 -28.03 97.84
N GLY A 53 -7.78 -28.97 98.79
CA GLY A 53 -6.86 -30.10 98.95
C GLY A 53 -7.05 -31.26 97.95
N SER A 54 -8.05 -31.18 97.08
CA SER A 54 -8.39 -32.17 96.05
C SER A 54 -9.22 -31.53 94.94
N ASN A 55 -9.55 -32.30 93.89
CA ASN A 55 -10.52 -31.87 92.88
C ASN A 55 -11.87 -31.55 93.52
N LEU A 56 -12.48 -30.45 93.08
CA LEU A 56 -13.86 -30.10 93.39
C LEU A 56 -14.76 -30.56 92.25
N SER A 57 -15.69 -31.47 92.55
CA SER A 57 -16.76 -31.81 91.62
C SER A 57 -17.99 -30.96 91.93
N LEU A 58 -18.49 -30.24 90.93
CA LEU A 58 -19.67 -29.37 91.02
C LEU A 58 -20.87 -29.96 90.26
N ASN A 59 -20.93 -31.28 90.03
CA ASN A 59 -21.99 -31.90 89.23
C ASN A 59 -23.40 -31.36 89.63
N ASN A 60 -24.06 -30.66 88.70
CA ASN A 60 -25.36 -29.98 88.86
C ASN A 60 -25.40 -28.71 89.75
N PHE A 61 -24.26 -28.12 90.08
CA PHE A 61 -24.15 -26.86 90.82
C PHE A 61 -23.41 -25.79 90.00
N ASP A 62 -23.91 -24.55 90.08
CA ASP A 62 -23.27 -23.41 89.46
C ASP A 62 -22.12 -22.88 90.31
N LEU A 63 -21.07 -22.37 89.67
CA LEU A 63 -20.07 -21.54 90.31
C LEU A 63 -20.46 -20.06 90.12
N VAL A 64 -21.15 -19.48 91.09
CA VAL A 64 -21.54 -18.06 91.08
C VAL A 64 -20.53 -17.25 91.89
N GLY A 65 -19.75 -16.39 91.21
CA GLY A 65 -18.84 -15.43 91.85
C GLY A 65 -19.33 -13.99 91.68
N THR A 66 -19.24 -13.16 92.72
CA THR A 66 -19.44 -11.71 92.61
C THR A 66 -18.16 -10.93 92.31
N GLY A 67 -17.02 -11.64 92.28
CA GLY A 67 -15.71 -11.13 91.87
C GLY A 67 -15.09 -11.99 90.77
N ASN A 68 -13.78 -11.84 90.56
CA ASN A 68 -13.08 -12.57 89.51
C ASN A 68 -12.95 -14.06 89.82
N ILE A 69 -13.13 -14.90 88.79
CA ILE A 69 -12.74 -16.31 88.82
C ILE A 69 -11.41 -16.41 88.07
N ASN A 70 -10.32 -16.57 88.82
CA ASN A 70 -8.99 -16.73 88.24
C ASN A 70 -8.66 -18.22 88.13
N THR A 71 -8.27 -18.66 86.94
CA THR A 71 -7.78 -20.01 86.68
C THR A 71 -6.35 -19.93 86.16
N THR A 72 -5.42 -20.64 86.82
CA THR A 72 -4.02 -20.72 86.37
C THR A 72 -3.76 -21.90 85.45
N GLY A 73 -4.66 -22.90 85.48
CA GLY A 73 -4.65 -24.04 84.58
C GLY A 73 -5.60 -23.86 83.40
N ASN A 74 -5.86 -24.95 82.68
CA ASN A 74 -6.76 -24.93 81.53
C ASN A 74 -8.23 -24.91 81.97
N ILE A 75 -9.05 -24.22 81.18
CA ILE A 75 -10.51 -24.36 81.23
C ILE A 75 -10.92 -25.25 80.05
N THR A 76 -11.61 -26.34 80.34
CA THR A 76 -12.27 -27.17 79.31
C THR A 76 -13.77 -27.06 79.50
N VAL A 77 -14.46 -26.56 78.47
CA VAL A 77 -15.92 -26.41 78.47
C VAL A 77 -16.47 -27.29 77.35
N THR A 78 -17.28 -28.29 77.70
CA THR A 78 -17.95 -29.16 76.71
C THR A 78 -19.28 -28.56 76.21
N GLY A 79 -19.80 -27.56 76.92
CA GLY A 79 -20.97 -26.77 76.53
C GLY A 79 -20.59 -25.43 75.89
N ASN A 80 -21.53 -24.50 75.93
CA ASN A 80 -21.32 -23.15 75.38
C ASN A 80 -20.57 -22.26 76.36
N ILE A 81 -19.80 -21.33 75.81
CA ILE A 81 -19.26 -20.18 76.55
C ILE A 81 -20.08 -18.95 76.15
N THR A 82 -20.64 -18.25 77.14
CA THR A 82 -21.33 -16.97 76.94
C THR A 82 -20.64 -15.93 77.80
N ALA A 83 -20.24 -14.82 77.18
CA ALA A 83 -19.67 -13.67 77.87
C ALA A 83 -20.57 -12.46 77.57
N ASP A 84 -21.21 -11.90 78.59
CA ASP A 84 -22.02 -10.68 78.44
C ASP A 84 -21.15 -9.44 78.19
N GLY A 85 -19.90 -9.49 78.67
CA GLY A 85 -18.86 -8.49 78.39
C GLY A 85 -17.92 -8.92 77.27
N ASN A 86 -16.68 -8.41 77.32
CA ASN A 86 -15.67 -8.73 76.33
C ASN A 86 -15.02 -10.10 76.60
N LEU A 87 -14.85 -10.91 75.56
CA LEU A 87 -13.93 -12.05 75.57
C LEU A 87 -12.59 -11.58 75.00
N THR A 88 -11.55 -11.52 75.84
CA THR A 88 -10.18 -11.19 75.41
C THR A 88 -9.31 -12.44 75.47
N LEU A 89 -8.67 -12.78 74.35
CA LEU A 89 -7.73 -13.88 74.25
C LEU A 89 -6.33 -13.31 74.07
N GLY A 90 -5.45 -13.53 75.04
CA GLY A 90 -4.07 -13.02 74.99
C GLY A 90 -3.14 -13.81 74.06
N GLY A 91 -3.60 -14.94 73.53
CA GLY A 91 -2.87 -15.81 72.61
C GLY A 91 -3.68 -16.12 71.35
N ASN A 92 -3.37 -17.25 70.71
CA ASN A 92 -4.03 -17.67 69.48
C ASN A 92 -5.45 -18.18 69.73
N LEU A 93 -6.35 -17.97 68.77
CA LEU A 93 -7.68 -18.55 68.72
C LEU A 93 -7.76 -19.55 67.55
N THR A 94 -8.21 -20.76 67.82
CA THR A 94 -8.58 -21.75 66.81
C THR A 94 -10.08 -22.00 66.92
N VAL A 95 -10.82 -21.83 65.83
CA VAL A 95 -12.26 -22.07 65.76
C VAL A 95 -12.53 -23.17 64.74
N GLY A 96 -13.26 -24.19 65.16
CA GLY A 96 -13.59 -25.36 64.36
C GLY A 96 -12.48 -26.42 64.33
N ASP A 97 -12.89 -27.67 64.19
CA ASP A 97 -12.07 -28.86 64.01
C ASP A 97 -12.48 -29.70 62.78
N ALA A 98 -13.54 -29.31 62.09
CA ALA A 98 -14.08 -29.96 60.89
C ALA A 98 -14.44 -28.95 59.79
N SER A 99 -14.50 -29.42 58.54
CA SER A 99 -14.90 -28.58 57.40
C SER A 99 -16.38 -28.16 57.41
N SER A 100 -17.17 -28.74 58.31
CA SER A 100 -18.58 -28.37 58.54
C SER A 100 -18.76 -27.20 59.50
N ASP A 101 -17.70 -26.79 60.20
CA ASP A 101 -17.82 -25.75 61.21
C ASP A 101 -18.09 -24.38 60.59
N THR A 102 -18.77 -23.54 61.37
CA THR A 102 -19.12 -22.19 60.95
C THR A 102 -18.70 -21.20 62.02
N LEU A 103 -18.17 -20.06 61.56
CA LEU A 103 -17.92 -18.90 62.40
C LEU A 103 -18.90 -17.80 61.96
N ASN A 104 -19.81 -17.43 62.85
CA ASN A 104 -20.76 -16.35 62.61
C ASN A 104 -20.23 -15.04 63.22
N LEU A 105 -19.87 -14.08 62.37
CA LEU A 105 -19.37 -12.76 62.77
C LEU A 105 -20.44 -11.69 62.52
N THR A 106 -21.18 -11.33 63.55
CA THR A 106 -22.17 -10.23 63.49
C THR A 106 -21.56 -8.88 63.88
N ALA A 107 -20.37 -8.88 64.47
CA ALA A 107 -19.66 -7.69 64.92
C ALA A 107 -18.73 -7.09 63.84
N LYS A 108 -18.27 -5.87 64.07
CA LYS A 108 -17.23 -5.21 63.25
C LYS A 108 -15.85 -5.73 63.64
N ILE A 109 -14.94 -5.77 62.68
CA ILE A 109 -13.50 -5.95 62.93
C ILE A 109 -12.87 -4.56 63.04
N GLU A 110 -12.26 -4.25 64.18
CA GLU A 110 -11.63 -2.95 64.46
C GLU A 110 -10.23 -2.82 63.81
N SER A 111 -9.64 -3.93 63.40
CA SER A 111 -8.26 -4.03 62.92
C SER A 111 -8.13 -4.81 61.61
N HIS A 112 -6.90 -5.14 61.21
CA HIS A 112 -6.61 -5.87 59.99
C HIS A 112 -6.78 -7.40 60.18
N ILE A 113 -7.13 -8.08 59.10
CA ILE A 113 -7.03 -9.55 59.01
C ILE A 113 -5.69 -9.85 58.32
N LEU A 114 -4.73 -10.34 59.10
CA LEU A 114 -3.37 -10.63 58.61
C LEU A 114 -3.16 -12.15 58.49
N PRO A 115 -2.70 -12.65 57.34
CA PRO A 115 -2.23 -14.03 57.26
C PRO A 115 -0.91 -14.20 58.02
N ASP A 116 -0.61 -15.43 58.44
CA ASP A 116 0.63 -15.80 59.11
C ASP A 116 1.85 -15.85 58.16
N VAL A 117 1.59 -16.09 56.87
CA VAL A 117 2.60 -16.17 55.81
C VAL A 117 2.09 -15.47 54.57
N ASP A 118 2.97 -14.68 53.93
CA ASP A 118 2.66 -13.96 52.70
C ASP A 118 2.24 -14.92 51.57
N SER A 119 1.19 -14.54 50.83
CA SER A 119 0.65 -15.28 49.68
C SER A 119 0.24 -16.76 49.92
N ALA A 120 0.11 -17.21 51.18
CA ALA A 120 -0.17 -18.61 51.52
C ALA A 120 -1.61 -18.90 51.99
N ARG A 121 -2.46 -17.88 52.16
CA ARG A 121 -3.84 -18.01 52.66
C ARG A 121 -4.83 -17.40 51.68
N ASN A 122 -5.95 -18.09 51.48
CA ASN A 122 -7.03 -17.64 50.61
C ASN A 122 -8.20 -17.10 51.43
N VAL A 123 -8.93 -16.13 50.85
CA VAL A 123 -10.25 -15.72 51.33
C VAL A 123 -11.30 -16.46 50.50
N GLY A 124 -11.81 -17.56 51.04
CA GLY A 124 -12.68 -18.50 50.33
C GLY A 124 -11.92 -19.58 49.56
N SER A 125 -12.62 -20.30 48.68
CA SER A 125 -12.08 -21.38 47.84
C SER A 125 -12.70 -21.38 46.45
N ALA A 126 -12.25 -22.30 45.58
CA ALA A 126 -12.82 -22.45 44.23
C ALA A 126 -14.33 -22.74 44.23
N THR A 127 -14.84 -23.42 45.26
CA THR A 127 -16.24 -23.87 45.41
C THR A 127 -17.03 -23.06 46.43
N LEU A 128 -16.37 -22.40 47.39
CA LEU A 128 -17.00 -21.57 48.43
C LEU A 128 -16.46 -20.15 48.34
N ARG A 129 -17.18 -19.31 47.59
CA ARG A 129 -16.79 -17.93 47.30
C ARG A 129 -17.61 -16.96 48.13
N TRP A 130 -17.00 -15.84 48.48
CA TRP A 130 -17.73 -14.68 48.96
C TRP A 130 -18.58 -14.12 47.82
N ASN A 131 -19.81 -13.71 48.13
CA ASN A 131 -20.70 -13.15 47.12
C ASN A 131 -20.14 -11.82 46.57
N GLN A 132 -19.76 -10.91 47.47
CA GLN A 132 -19.25 -9.57 47.12
C GLN A 132 -18.26 -9.08 48.17
N GLY A 133 -17.28 -8.29 47.74
CA GLY A 133 -16.36 -7.55 48.61
C GLY A 133 -16.50 -6.05 48.37
N TYR A 134 -16.61 -5.27 49.44
CA TYR A 134 -16.69 -3.81 49.40
C TYR A 134 -15.40 -3.23 49.96
N PHE A 135 -14.41 -3.01 49.07
CA PHE A 135 -13.11 -2.46 49.43
C PHE A 135 -13.00 -1.00 48.97
N GLY A 136 -12.34 -0.15 49.76
CA GLY A 136 -12.01 1.21 49.32
C GLY A 136 -10.92 1.23 48.24
N SER A 137 -9.96 0.32 48.34
CA SER A 137 -8.94 0.04 47.33
C SER A 137 -8.52 -1.42 47.42
N LEU A 138 -8.02 -1.96 46.30
CA LEU A 138 -7.47 -3.31 46.23
C LEU A 138 -6.05 -3.19 45.67
N HIS A 139 -5.06 -3.69 46.42
CA HIS A 139 -3.67 -3.73 46.00
C HIS A 139 -3.32 -5.16 45.60
N ILE A 140 -2.83 -5.35 44.37
CA ILE A 140 -2.47 -6.65 43.79
C ILE A 140 -1.07 -6.48 43.21
N THR A 141 -0.10 -7.26 43.71
CA THR A 141 1.29 -7.23 43.22
C THR A 141 1.49 -8.06 41.96
N ASP A 142 0.76 -9.17 41.84
CA ASP A 142 0.93 -10.13 40.75
C ASP A 142 -0.18 -10.02 39.71
N THR A 143 -1.32 -10.69 39.92
CA THR A 143 -2.34 -10.88 38.88
C THR A 143 -3.76 -10.70 39.42
N LEU A 144 -4.57 -9.98 38.65
CA LEU A 144 -6.02 -9.98 38.78
C LEU A 144 -6.62 -10.96 37.77
N ASP A 145 -7.08 -12.13 38.23
CA ASP A 145 -7.85 -13.07 37.41
C ASP A 145 -9.35 -12.78 37.58
N ALA A 146 -9.94 -12.10 36.59
CA ALA A 146 -11.34 -11.73 36.59
C ALA A 146 -11.97 -12.03 35.22
N GLY A 147 -13.15 -12.66 35.24
CA GLY A 147 -13.90 -12.93 34.00
C GLY A 147 -14.35 -11.65 33.28
N SER A 148 -14.55 -10.55 34.02
CA SER A 148 -14.77 -9.21 33.45
C SER A 148 -14.33 -8.13 34.43
N VAL A 149 -13.85 -7.00 33.89
CA VAL A 149 -13.48 -5.81 34.66
C VAL A 149 -14.30 -4.63 34.12
N ASN A 150 -15.09 -4.00 34.98
CA ASN A 150 -15.95 -2.88 34.62
C ASN A 150 -15.40 -1.55 35.17
N ALA A 151 -14.19 -1.19 34.78
CA ALA A 151 -13.44 -0.05 35.29
C ALA A 151 -12.66 0.69 34.18
N ASN A 152 -12.21 1.91 34.49
CA ASN A 152 -11.09 2.49 33.75
C ASN A 152 -9.83 1.70 34.10
N ILE A 153 -9.02 1.37 33.11
CA ILE A 153 -7.68 0.80 33.31
C ILE A 153 -6.70 1.94 33.10
N ILE A 154 -5.92 2.25 34.14
CA ILE A 154 -4.99 3.38 34.17
C ILE A 154 -3.59 2.79 34.39
N GLY A 155 -2.63 3.19 33.56
CA GLY A 155 -1.22 2.83 33.75
C GLY A 155 -0.59 3.58 34.92
N ASP A 156 0.55 3.10 35.40
CA ASP A 156 1.30 3.73 36.51
C ASP A 156 1.73 5.16 36.18
N ASP A 157 1.86 5.48 34.89
CA ASP A 157 2.12 6.83 34.36
C ASP A 157 0.87 7.72 34.29
N SER A 158 -0.24 7.28 34.89
CA SER A 158 -1.55 7.95 34.88
C SER A 158 -2.24 8.01 33.51
N THR A 159 -1.77 7.27 32.50
CA THR A 159 -2.46 7.19 31.21
C THR A 159 -3.71 6.30 31.31
N VAL A 160 -4.83 6.76 30.74
CA VAL A 160 -6.04 5.92 30.64
C VAL A 160 -5.89 4.97 29.45
N ILE A 161 -5.55 3.71 29.72
CA ILE A 161 -5.37 2.65 28.71
C ILE A 161 -6.73 2.18 28.18
N VAL A 162 -7.70 1.97 29.08
CA VAL A 162 -9.09 1.65 28.72
C VAL A 162 -10.00 2.64 29.43
N ASN A 163 -10.77 3.40 28.65
CA ASN A 163 -11.75 4.34 29.18
C ASN A 163 -13.14 3.69 29.13
N LYS A 164 -13.72 3.41 30.30
CA LYS A 164 -15.06 2.82 30.41
C LYS A 164 -16.16 3.72 29.88
N ALA A 165 -16.03 5.04 30.02
CA ALA A 165 -17.05 5.99 29.60
C ALA A 165 -17.12 6.15 28.08
N THR A 166 -15.98 6.10 27.40
CA THR A 166 -15.89 6.32 25.94
C THR A 166 -15.63 5.05 25.14
N GLY A 167 -15.24 3.94 25.78
CA GLY A 167 -14.77 2.73 25.11
C GLY A 167 -13.40 2.89 24.43
N ALA A 168 -12.74 4.05 24.58
CA ALA A 168 -11.47 4.31 23.94
C ALA A 168 -10.35 3.46 24.56
N ILE A 169 -9.51 2.88 23.68
CA ILE A 169 -8.29 2.18 24.06
C ILE A 169 -7.09 3.01 23.60
N ASN A 170 -6.24 3.42 24.54
CA ASN A 170 -5.01 4.16 24.28
C ASN A 170 -3.81 3.30 24.68
N ALA A 171 -3.38 2.42 23.78
CA ALA A 171 -2.24 1.54 24.01
C ALA A 171 -1.30 1.53 22.79
N SER A 172 -0.01 1.32 23.05
CA SER A 172 1.02 1.11 22.01
C SER A 172 1.49 -0.34 22.06
N GLY A 173 1.73 -0.95 20.88
CA GLY A 173 2.19 -2.35 20.78
C GLY A 173 1.40 -3.21 19.77
N THR A 174 1.62 -4.52 19.80
CA THR A 174 0.92 -5.48 18.92
C THR A 174 -0.35 -6.00 19.60
N PHE A 175 -1.51 -5.67 19.04
CA PHE A 175 -2.76 -6.33 19.39
C PHE A 175 -2.85 -7.67 18.64
N LYS A 176 -2.93 -8.79 19.37
CA LYS A 176 -3.24 -10.12 18.81
C LYS A 176 -4.73 -10.39 19.00
N GLY A 177 -5.45 -10.66 17.91
CA GLY A 177 -6.90 -10.92 17.90
C GLY A 177 -7.72 -9.82 17.21
N ASP A 178 -9.03 -10.01 17.14
CA ASP A 178 -9.94 -9.07 16.47
C ASP A 178 -10.29 -7.88 17.39
N VAL A 179 -10.18 -6.66 16.86
CA VAL A 179 -10.74 -5.44 17.49
C VAL A 179 -12.14 -5.20 16.93
N LYS A 180 -13.18 -5.39 17.74
CA LYS A 180 -14.60 -5.23 17.37
C LYS A 180 -15.13 -3.91 17.94
N ALA A 181 -15.76 -3.05 17.13
CA ALA A 181 -16.58 -1.95 17.66
C ALA A 181 -17.98 -2.44 18.04
N THR A 182 -18.66 -1.69 18.90
CA THR A 182 -19.99 -2.01 19.46
C THR A 182 -21.10 -2.11 18.39
N ASP A 183 -20.87 -1.61 17.18
CA ASP A 183 -21.74 -1.72 16.01
C ASP A 183 -21.29 -2.82 15.01
N ASN A 184 -20.37 -3.70 15.41
CA ASN A 184 -19.67 -4.68 14.57
C ASN A 184 -18.77 -4.09 13.46
N THR A 185 -18.43 -2.79 13.48
CA THR A 185 -17.43 -2.24 12.56
C THR A 185 -16.02 -2.34 13.14
N SER A 186 -15.23 -3.28 12.61
CA SER A 186 -13.81 -3.38 12.94
C SER A 186 -12.99 -2.46 12.02
N PHE A 187 -11.88 -1.89 12.52
CA PHE A 187 -10.87 -1.18 11.72
C PHE A 187 -10.30 -2.05 10.58
N PHE A 188 -10.41 -3.38 10.71
CA PHE A 188 -10.31 -4.38 9.64
C PHE A 188 -11.41 -5.43 9.83
N ASN A 189 -12.29 -5.62 8.86
CA ASN A 189 -13.28 -6.71 8.89
C ASN A 189 -12.58 -8.05 8.60
N ALA A 190 -12.45 -8.95 9.57
CA ALA A 190 -11.76 -10.23 9.38
C ALA A 190 -12.43 -11.16 8.34
N THR A 191 -13.73 -10.99 8.10
CA THR A 191 -14.53 -11.80 7.17
C THR A 191 -14.47 -11.26 5.73
N SER A 192 -14.62 -9.95 5.53
CA SER A 192 -14.52 -9.34 4.19
C SER A 192 -13.11 -8.86 3.82
N LYS A 193 -12.19 -8.79 4.79
CA LYS A 193 -10.84 -8.23 4.67
C LYS A 193 -10.81 -6.77 4.21
N GLU A 194 -11.85 -5.99 4.51
CA GLU A 194 -11.99 -4.60 4.07
C GLU A 194 -11.70 -3.58 5.19
N ILE A 195 -11.17 -2.42 4.79
CA ILE A 195 -11.02 -1.21 5.61
C ILE A 195 -12.15 -0.25 5.19
N ASN A 196 -13.10 0.04 6.07
CA ASN A 196 -14.17 1.01 5.81
C ASN A 196 -13.87 2.33 6.54
N ALA A 197 -13.00 3.15 5.96
CA ALA A 197 -12.63 4.46 6.50
C ALA A 197 -12.89 5.55 5.45
N GLY A 198 -13.42 6.71 5.87
CA GLY A 198 -13.61 7.87 4.97
C GLY A 198 -12.30 8.39 4.37
N ALA A 199 -11.17 8.12 5.03
CA ALA A 199 -9.82 8.28 4.50
C ALA A 199 -8.87 7.28 5.19
N ALA A 200 -7.93 6.70 4.44
CA ALA A 200 -6.82 5.89 4.97
C ALA A 200 -5.49 6.53 4.55
N THR A 201 -4.56 6.70 5.49
CA THR A 201 -3.19 7.17 5.21
C THR A 201 -2.21 6.03 5.53
N PHE A 202 -1.54 5.52 4.50
CA PHE A 202 -0.48 4.53 4.64
C PHE A 202 0.87 5.25 4.59
N THR A 203 1.63 5.20 5.68
CA THR A 203 2.99 5.77 5.74
C THR A 203 4.08 4.81 5.26
N GLY A 204 3.70 3.54 5.01
CA GLY A 204 4.57 2.49 4.47
C GLY A 204 4.05 1.94 3.14
N ALA A 205 4.75 0.93 2.60
CA ALA A 205 4.37 0.27 1.35
C ALA A 205 3.04 -0.50 1.50
N VAL A 206 2.13 -0.31 0.54
CA VAL A 206 0.92 -1.13 0.42
C VAL A 206 1.24 -2.31 -0.50
N ALA A 207 1.42 -3.49 0.08
CA ALA A 207 1.66 -4.73 -0.66
C ALA A 207 0.38 -5.58 -0.71
N ALA A 208 -0.24 -5.68 -1.88
CA ALA A 208 -1.41 -6.52 -2.12
C ALA A 208 -1.24 -7.30 -3.44
N PRO A 209 -1.70 -8.57 -3.53
CA PRO A 209 -1.69 -9.33 -4.78
C PRO A 209 -2.47 -8.65 -5.91
N SER A 210 -3.53 -7.93 -5.55
CA SER A 210 -4.30 -7.06 -6.44
C SER A 210 -4.93 -5.92 -5.65
N ILE A 211 -5.04 -4.74 -6.26
CA ILE A 211 -5.84 -3.62 -5.75
C ILE A 211 -7.08 -3.53 -6.64
N THR A 212 -8.23 -3.94 -6.11
CA THR A 212 -9.51 -3.90 -6.84
C THR A 212 -10.36 -2.76 -6.29
N SER A 213 -10.65 -1.77 -7.12
CA SER A 213 -11.49 -0.62 -6.76
C SER A 213 -12.42 -0.25 -7.91
N ALA A 214 -13.63 0.20 -7.62
CA ALA A 214 -14.53 0.75 -8.64
C ALA A 214 -13.89 1.96 -9.37
N SER A 215 -13.12 2.77 -8.65
CA SER A 215 -12.27 3.82 -9.21
C SER A 215 -11.07 4.10 -8.30
N ILE A 216 -9.93 4.40 -8.91
CA ILE A 216 -8.78 5.03 -8.25
C ILE A 216 -8.76 6.48 -8.72
N THR A 217 -9.28 7.40 -7.90
CA THR A 217 -9.30 8.83 -8.22
C THR A 217 -8.14 9.52 -7.50
N GLY A 218 -7.11 9.95 -8.24
CA GLY A 218 -5.98 10.69 -7.68
C GLY A 218 -4.73 10.70 -8.57
N ASN A 219 -3.70 11.43 -8.13
CA ASN A 219 -2.41 11.45 -8.80
C ASN A 219 -1.55 10.28 -8.29
N PHE A 220 -0.98 9.49 -9.20
CA PHE A 220 0.03 8.50 -8.85
C PHE A 220 1.41 9.15 -8.87
N LYS A 221 2.21 8.94 -7.81
CA LYS A 221 3.63 9.31 -7.78
C LYS A 221 4.46 8.05 -7.71
N GLY A 222 5.24 7.79 -8.75
CA GLY A 222 6.13 6.63 -8.84
C GLY A 222 5.95 5.83 -10.13
N THR A 223 6.60 4.67 -10.16
CA THR A 223 6.61 3.77 -11.32
C THR A 223 5.35 2.91 -11.33
N ILE A 224 4.70 2.79 -12.48
CA ILE A 224 3.66 1.78 -12.74
C ILE A 224 4.30 0.70 -13.60
N ALA A 225 4.34 -0.53 -13.10
CA ALA A 225 4.80 -1.70 -13.85
C ALA A 225 3.61 -2.55 -14.33
N GLY A 226 3.77 -3.19 -15.47
CA GLY A 226 2.90 -4.26 -15.95
C GLY A 226 3.03 -5.52 -15.08
N ASP A 227 2.15 -6.47 -15.31
CA ASP A 227 2.16 -7.79 -14.67
C ASP A 227 3.44 -8.60 -14.98
N ASP A 228 4.03 -8.37 -16.14
CA ASP A 228 5.34 -8.88 -16.57
C ASP A 228 6.55 -8.13 -15.98
N SER A 229 6.32 -7.21 -15.03
CA SER A 229 7.34 -6.34 -14.41
C SER A 229 7.99 -5.32 -15.34
N THR A 230 7.50 -5.14 -16.58
CA THR A 230 7.93 -4.03 -17.43
C THR A 230 7.39 -2.71 -16.93
N ILE A 231 8.14 -1.61 -17.08
CA ILE A 231 7.66 -0.29 -16.67
C ILE A 231 6.71 0.25 -17.74
N LEU A 232 5.46 0.57 -17.36
CA LEU A 232 4.46 1.20 -18.22
C LEU A 232 4.49 2.73 -18.11
N VAL A 233 4.60 3.24 -16.88
CA VAL A 233 4.79 4.68 -16.60
C VAL A 233 6.01 4.83 -15.71
N ASP A 234 7.07 5.40 -16.27
CA ASP A 234 8.28 5.75 -15.56
C ASP A 234 8.22 7.23 -15.17
N ALA A 235 7.76 7.51 -13.94
CA ALA A 235 7.73 8.87 -13.42
C ALA A 235 9.13 9.45 -13.17
N VAL A 236 10.16 8.62 -12.98
CA VAL A 236 11.54 9.09 -12.75
C VAL A 236 12.10 9.68 -14.03
N ASN A 237 11.92 8.97 -15.15
CA ASN A 237 12.39 9.41 -16.46
C ASN A 237 11.34 10.21 -17.24
N SER A 238 10.15 10.44 -16.67
CA SER A 238 9.01 11.09 -17.33
C SER A 238 8.63 10.45 -18.68
N THR A 239 8.75 9.12 -18.75
CA THR A 239 8.44 8.35 -19.97
C THR A 239 7.27 7.41 -19.74
N VAL A 240 6.38 7.30 -20.72
CA VAL A 240 5.43 6.19 -20.82
C VAL A 240 6.07 5.16 -21.75
N ARG A 241 6.33 3.96 -21.26
CA ARG A 241 6.97 2.88 -22.02
C ARG A 241 5.91 1.83 -22.35
N LEU A 242 5.81 1.51 -23.62
CA LEU A 242 4.82 0.59 -24.15
C LEU A 242 5.59 -0.52 -24.87
N ASP A 243 6.18 -1.43 -24.11
CA ASP A 243 6.78 -2.62 -24.69
C ASP A 243 5.65 -3.55 -25.16
N ASN A 244 5.64 -3.89 -26.45
CA ASN A 244 4.67 -4.79 -27.10
C ASN A 244 3.18 -4.38 -27.07
N GLY A 245 2.85 -3.14 -26.71
CA GLY A 245 1.48 -2.64 -26.60
C GLY A 245 0.97 -1.87 -27.82
N LEU A 246 -0.34 -1.98 -28.10
CA LEU A 246 -1.08 -1.10 -29.02
C LEU A 246 -1.47 0.20 -28.30
N ILE A 247 -1.10 1.37 -28.84
CA ILE A 247 -1.76 2.64 -28.46
C ILE A 247 -3.04 2.75 -29.25
N SER A 248 -4.19 2.55 -28.60
CA SER A 248 -5.50 2.77 -29.20
C SER A 248 -6.08 4.11 -28.71
N ILE A 249 -6.06 5.14 -29.56
CA ILE A 249 -6.71 6.42 -29.29
C ILE A 249 -8.12 6.35 -29.89
N ASN A 250 -9.14 6.31 -29.03
CA ASN A 250 -10.53 6.34 -29.47
C ASN A 250 -11.03 7.80 -29.47
N SER A 251 -11.50 8.28 -30.62
CA SER A 251 -12.23 9.54 -30.84
C SER A 251 -11.45 10.87 -30.98
N ASP A 252 -10.41 11.15 -30.19
CA ASP A 252 -9.88 12.53 -30.12
C ASP A 252 -8.65 12.79 -31.00
N THR A 253 -7.45 12.89 -30.42
CA THR A 253 -6.21 13.26 -31.15
C THR A 253 -4.97 12.80 -30.38
N LEU A 254 -3.86 12.55 -31.09
CA LEU A 254 -2.52 12.55 -30.50
C LEU A 254 -1.89 13.92 -30.75
N SER A 255 -1.52 14.64 -29.69
CA SER A 255 -0.90 15.97 -29.80
C SER A 255 0.47 16.01 -29.14
N ALA A 256 1.45 16.59 -29.83
CA ALA A 256 2.74 16.93 -29.25
C ALA A 256 2.71 18.41 -28.84
N LEU A 257 2.81 18.68 -27.53
CA LEU A 257 2.79 20.04 -26.98
C LEU A 257 4.10 20.81 -27.21
N GLN A 258 5.20 20.10 -27.49
CA GLN A 258 6.51 20.69 -27.80
C GLN A 258 6.96 20.26 -29.18
N ALA A 259 6.98 21.23 -30.10
CA ALA A 259 7.54 21.28 -31.47
C ALA A 259 7.39 20.06 -32.39
N ASP A 260 7.89 18.88 -32.02
CA ASP A 260 8.12 17.76 -32.93
C ASP A 260 7.53 16.43 -32.41
N PHE A 261 7.02 15.62 -33.34
CA PHE A 261 6.63 14.22 -33.11
C PHE A 261 7.57 13.30 -33.90
N PHE A 262 8.38 12.50 -33.20
CA PHE A 262 9.33 11.58 -33.83
C PHE A 262 8.80 10.15 -33.83
N ILE A 263 8.83 9.50 -34.99
CA ILE A 263 8.66 8.05 -35.13
C ILE A 263 10.07 7.48 -35.33
N SER A 264 10.64 6.87 -34.28
CA SER A 264 12.03 6.35 -34.22
C SER A 264 13.14 7.39 -33.97
N SER A 265 14.39 6.92 -33.88
CA SER A 265 15.60 7.72 -33.64
C SER A 265 16.59 7.63 -34.80
N LYS A 266 17.54 8.58 -34.85
CA LYS A 266 18.65 8.57 -35.83
C LYS A 266 19.62 7.40 -35.66
N THR A 267 19.52 6.64 -34.57
CA THR A 267 20.41 5.52 -34.22
C THR A 267 19.70 4.17 -34.27
N ALA A 268 18.45 4.10 -34.75
CA ALA A 268 17.69 2.87 -34.82
C ALA A 268 18.42 1.82 -35.70
N GLY A 269 18.64 0.63 -35.13
CA GLY A 269 19.31 -0.49 -35.82
C GLY A 269 18.41 -1.30 -36.75
N THR A 270 17.11 -1.05 -36.74
CA THR A 270 16.10 -1.72 -37.56
C THR A 270 15.23 -0.70 -38.29
N PRO A 271 14.78 -0.98 -39.53
CA PRO A 271 13.88 -0.09 -40.25
C PRO A 271 12.58 0.15 -39.46
N THR A 272 12.21 1.42 -39.31
CA THR A 272 10.92 1.82 -38.73
C THR A 272 10.01 2.35 -39.82
N THR A 273 8.79 1.82 -39.87
CA THR A 273 7.77 2.18 -40.87
C THR A 273 6.58 2.86 -40.21
N MET A 274 6.06 3.92 -40.82
CA MET A 274 4.74 4.45 -40.53
C MET A 274 3.77 3.93 -41.59
N THR A 275 2.74 3.21 -41.17
CA THR A 275 1.69 2.70 -42.07
C THR A 275 0.37 3.37 -41.72
N ILE A 276 -0.31 3.94 -42.71
CA ILE A 276 -1.60 4.61 -42.55
C ILE A 276 -2.60 3.94 -43.48
N ASN A 277 -3.52 3.16 -42.92
CA ASN A 277 -4.52 2.41 -43.67
C ASN A 277 -5.89 3.06 -43.52
N ASP A 278 -6.64 3.09 -44.61
CA ASP A 278 -8.05 3.48 -44.62
C ASP A 278 -8.83 2.40 -45.39
N ASN A 279 -9.79 1.77 -44.71
CA ASN A 279 -10.67 0.75 -45.28
C ASN A 279 -12.11 1.27 -45.45
N SER A 280 -12.32 2.59 -45.32
CA SER A 280 -13.61 3.21 -45.47
C SER A 280 -13.91 3.53 -46.94
N ALA A 281 -15.19 3.54 -47.31
CA ALA A 281 -15.64 3.82 -48.68
C ALA A 281 -15.51 5.30 -49.10
N GLY A 282 -15.02 6.20 -48.23
CA GLY A 282 -15.06 7.65 -48.49
C GLY A 282 -14.10 8.51 -47.65
N GLY A 283 -13.02 7.93 -47.12
CA GLY A 283 -12.04 8.62 -46.29
C GLY A 283 -10.77 9.04 -47.02
N SER A 284 -9.86 9.69 -46.29
CA SER A 284 -8.48 9.89 -46.70
C SER A 284 -7.58 9.46 -45.56
N ALA A 285 -6.65 8.55 -45.81
CA ALA A 285 -5.70 8.07 -44.83
C ALA A 285 -4.81 9.21 -44.27
N LEU A 286 -4.43 10.19 -45.10
CA LEU A 286 -3.58 11.31 -44.72
C LEU A 286 -4.14 12.65 -45.21
N LYS A 287 -4.16 13.65 -44.33
CA LYS A 287 -4.43 15.06 -44.66
C LYS A 287 -3.37 15.93 -43.98
N ILE A 288 -2.85 16.92 -44.71
CA ILE A 288 -1.86 17.86 -44.21
C ILE A 288 -2.42 19.27 -44.39
N PHE A 289 -2.60 19.99 -43.30
CA PHE A 289 -3.13 21.36 -43.29
C PHE A 289 -2.07 22.32 -42.79
N GLY A 290 -2.02 23.51 -43.36
CA GLY A 290 -1.26 24.60 -42.77
C GLY A 290 -1.64 25.95 -43.36
N LYS A 291 -1.06 27.00 -42.80
CA LYS A 291 -1.38 28.39 -43.12
C LYS A 291 -0.73 28.79 -44.44
N THR A 292 -1.45 29.53 -45.28
CA THR A 292 -0.92 30.09 -46.53
C THR A 292 0.15 31.15 -46.27
N ASN A 293 1.07 31.31 -47.23
CA ASN A 293 2.15 32.30 -47.20
C ASN A 293 2.34 32.91 -48.61
N SER A 294 2.88 34.12 -48.69
CA SER A 294 3.21 34.82 -49.95
C SER A 294 4.60 34.49 -50.49
N SER A 295 5.39 33.70 -49.75
CA SER A 295 6.71 33.21 -50.14
C SER A 295 6.71 31.69 -50.30
N PHE A 296 7.63 31.16 -51.11
CA PHE A 296 7.79 29.71 -51.31
C PHE A 296 8.20 28.96 -50.03
N ASP A 297 8.78 29.66 -49.04
CA ASP A 297 9.24 29.11 -47.77
C ASP A 297 8.98 30.14 -46.64
N PRO A 298 8.32 29.79 -45.51
CA PRO A 298 7.76 28.48 -45.14
C PRO A 298 6.33 28.24 -45.66
N LEU A 299 6.10 27.02 -46.16
CA LEU A 299 4.79 26.48 -46.55
C LEU A 299 4.59 25.09 -45.93
N THR A 300 3.33 24.68 -45.83
CA THR A 300 2.98 23.27 -45.55
C THR A 300 3.68 22.37 -46.56
N SER A 301 4.52 21.45 -46.09
CA SER A 301 5.39 20.67 -46.97
C SER A 301 5.45 19.19 -46.57
N PHE A 302 5.76 18.36 -47.56
CA PHE A 302 6.15 16.97 -47.37
C PHE A 302 7.60 16.82 -47.83
N VAL A 303 8.51 16.66 -46.88
CA VAL A 303 9.95 16.78 -47.11
C VAL A 303 10.63 15.42 -47.16
N PHE A 304 11.32 15.14 -48.27
CA PHE A 304 12.23 14.02 -48.39
C PHE A 304 13.67 14.53 -48.26
N ARG A 305 14.43 13.98 -47.30
CA ARG A 305 15.84 14.32 -47.09
C ARG A 305 16.69 13.06 -47.12
N GLY A 306 17.59 12.98 -48.09
CA GLY A 306 18.58 11.92 -48.21
C GLY A 306 19.86 12.28 -47.47
N PHE A 307 20.42 11.30 -46.77
CA PHE A 307 21.74 11.38 -46.15
C PHE A 307 22.59 10.23 -46.69
N LYS A 308 23.82 10.51 -47.12
CA LYS A 308 24.71 9.46 -47.59
C LYS A 308 25.28 8.69 -46.40
N ASP A 309 25.17 7.37 -46.49
CA ASP A 309 25.72 6.35 -45.57
C ASP A 309 25.10 6.32 -44.16
N ASN A 310 24.95 7.44 -43.45
CA ASN A 310 24.28 7.47 -42.14
C ASN A 310 23.65 8.84 -41.79
N LEU A 311 22.69 8.86 -40.87
CA LEU A 311 21.91 10.05 -40.48
C LEU A 311 22.55 10.95 -39.40
N VAL A 312 23.63 10.49 -38.75
CA VAL A 312 24.26 11.18 -37.61
C VAL A 312 25.49 11.98 -38.05
N THR A 313 26.32 11.37 -38.89
CA THR A 313 27.54 11.87 -39.50
C THR A 313 27.53 11.60 -41.02
N PRO A 314 26.63 12.27 -41.78
CA PRO A 314 26.44 11.99 -43.20
C PRO A 314 27.67 12.35 -44.04
N ASN A 315 27.94 11.55 -45.07
CA ASN A 315 28.94 11.87 -46.10
C ASN A 315 28.35 12.78 -47.19
N VAL A 316 29.22 13.37 -48.02
CA VAL A 316 28.80 14.18 -49.17
C VAL A 316 28.12 13.30 -50.22
N MET A 317 26.91 13.68 -50.64
CA MET A 317 26.18 12.99 -51.72
C MET A 317 26.98 13.01 -53.03
N THR A 318 26.68 12.09 -53.96
CA THR A 318 27.29 12.05 -55.30
C THR A 318 26.25 12.26 -56.38
N ALA A 319 26.69 12.74 -57.55
CA ALA A 319 25.82 12.93 -58.71
C ALA A 319 25.07 11.64 -59.06
N GLY A 320 23.78 11.75 -59.38
CA GLY A 320 22.91 10.62 -59.72
C GLY A 320 22.25 9.90 -58.54
N GLN A 321 22.62 10.18 -57.29
CA GLN A 321 21.98 9.53 -56.13
C GLN A 321 20.53 10.02 -55.91
N TYR A 322 19.61 9.07 -55.72
CA TYR A 322 18.22 9.37 -55.37
C TYR A 322 18.10 9.86 -53.92
N ILE A 323 17.26 10.88 -53.73
CA ILE A 323 16.98 11.52 -52.44
C ILE A 323 15.70 10.94 -51.84
N GLY A 324 14.70 10.67 -52.67
CA GLY A 324 13.42 10.11 -52.28
C GLY A 324 12.51 9.87 -53.47
N LYS A 325 11.46 9.07 -53.26
CA LYS A 325 10.40 8.83 -54.24
C LYS A 325 9.02 8.83 -53.58
N ILE A 326 8.02 9.25 -54.34
CA ILE A 326 6.62 8.90 -54.15
C ILE A 326 6.37 7.70 -55.07
N SER A 327 5.95 6.57 -54.50
CA SER A 327 5.72 5.33 -55.24
C SER A 327 4.22 5.09 -55.41
N PHE A 328 3.83 4.62 -56.58
CA PHE A 328 2.47 4.18 -56.87
C PHE A 328 2.51 2.67 -57.12
N GLN A 329 1.71 1.94 -56.34
CA GLN A 329 1.71 0.49 -56.36
C GLN A 329 0.28 -0.04 -56.42
N GLY A 330 0.10 -1.17 -57.08
CA GLY A 330 -1.16 -1.90 -57.15
C GLY A 330 -1.00 -3.31 -56.61
N TYR A 331 -2.04 -3.86 -55.99
CA TYR A 331 -2.09 -5.27 -55.63
C TYR A 331 -2.47 -6.10 -56.85
N ASP A 332 -1.57 -6.98 -57.28
CA ASP A 332 -1.85 -7.97 -58.32
C ASP A 332 -2.42 -9.22 -57.67
N THR A 333 -3.72 -9.46 -57.87
CA THR A 333 -4.44 -10.60 -57.32
C THR A 333 -3.95 -11.95 -57.85
N THR A 334 -3.29 -11.97 -59.01
CA THR A 334 -2.83 -13.21 -59.67
C THR A 334 -1.56 -13.72 -59.03
N THR A 335 -0.63 -12.82 -58.69
CA THR A 335 0.65 -13.17 -58.07
C THR A 335 0.68 -12.88 -56.56
N THR A 336 -0.38 -12.29 -56.01
CA THR A 336 -0.49 -11.81 -54.62
C THR A 336 0.59 -10.80 -54.21
N ASN A 337 1.27 -10.21 -55.20
CA ASN A 337 2.34 -9.25 -54.99
C ASN A 337 1.82 -7.81 -55.08
N ILE A 338 2.51 -6.91 -54.40
CA ILE A 338 2.39 -5.48 -54.63
C ILE A 338 3.35 -5.12 -55.78
N VAL A 339 2.82 -4.57 -56.86
CA VAL A 339 3.57 -4.23 -58.08
C VAL A 339 3.64 -2.71 -58.21
N GLU A 340 4.85 -2.18 -58.43
CA GLU A 340 5.05 -0.75 -58.68
C GLU A 340 4.67 -0.39 -60.12
N SER A 341 3.65 0.47 -60.27
CA SER A 341 3.18 0.97 -61.57
C SER A 341 3.97 2.18 -62.04
N GLY A 342 4.57 2.93 -61.10
CA GLY A 342 5.36 4.10 -61.39
C GLY A 342 5.69 4.90 -60.13
N GLY A 343 6.29 6.06 -60.32
CA GLY A 343 6.65 6.94 -59.22
C GLY A 343 7.14 8.31 -59.67
N ILE A 344 7.27 9.20 -58.70
CA ILE A 344 7.92 10.48 -58.86
C ILE A 344 9.14 10.47 -57.97
N ALA A 345 10.33 10.62 -58.56
CA ALA A 345 11.59 10.58 -57.85
C ALA A 345 12.36 11.88 -58.03
N TRP A 346 13.12 12.23 -57.00
CA TRP A 346 14.11 13.28 -57.03
C TRP A 346 15.49 12.69 -56.79
N ARG A 347 16.47 13.13 -57.58
CA ARG A 347 17.87 12.76 -57.42
C ARG A 347 18.77 13.96 -57.56
N VAL A 348 20.00 13.82 -57.05
CA VAL A 348 21.09 14.73 -57.43
C VAL A 348 21.28 14.60 -58.94
N ASP A 349 21.26 15.72 -59.64
CA ASP A 349 21.40 15.72 -61.10
C ASP A 349 22.72 15.03 -61.50
N PRO A 350 22.70 14.00 -62.37
CA PRO A 350 23.91 13.35 -62.86
C PRO A 350 24.92 14.31 -63.51
N ASN A 351 24.45 15.45 -64.05
CA ASN A 351 25.32 16.46 -64.65
C ASN A 351 25.97 17.38 -63.60
N ASN A 352 25.59 17.26 -62.33
CA ASN A 352 26.15 18.02 -61.22
C ASN A 352 27.37 17.31 -60.60
N SER A 353 28.38 17.05 -61.43
CA SER A 353 29.61 16.36 -61.02
C SER A 353 30.85 17.20 -61.35
N PRO A 354 31.75 17.46 -60.38
CA PRO A 354 31.60 17.20 -58.95
C PRO A 354 30.56 18.16 -58.32
N ILE A 355 29.97 17.77 -57.18
CA ILE A 355 29.08 18.65 -56.42
C ILE A 355 29.93 19.73 -55.74
N GLY A 356 29.71 21.00 -56.07
CA GLY A 356 30.38 22.12 -55.42
C GLY A 356 29.78 22.46 -54.06
N THR A 357 30.47 23.32 -53.30
CA THR A 357 29.94 23.87 -52.03
C THR A 357 28.59 24.54 -52.27
N ASP A 358 27.57 24.17 -51.49
CA ASP A 358 26.21 24.75 -51.55
C ASP A 358 25.54 24.71 -52.94
N THR A 359 25.90 23.74 -53.79
CA THR A 359 25.38 23.63 -55.18
C THR A 359 24.79 22.26 -55.48
N MET A 360 23.98 21.73 -54.55
CA MET A 360 23.23 20.49 -54.76
C MET A 360 22.11 20.70 -55.77
N LYS A 361 22.40 20.48 -57.05
CA LYS A 361 21.43 20.58 -58.14
C LYS A 361 20.57 19.31 -58.22
N GLY A 362 19.27 19.49 -58.35
CA GLY A 362 18.30 18.40 -58.41
C GLY A 362 17.82 18.10 -59.83
N LYS A 363 17.36 16.87 -60.03
CA LYS A 363 16.62 16.42 -61.21
C LYS A 363 15.35 15.69 -60.77
N MET A 364 14.22 16.04 -61.37
CA MET A 364 12.94 15.37 -61.19
C MET A 364 12.73 14.31 -62.29
N GLU A 365 12.18 13.16 -61.91
CA GLU A 365 11.81 12.08 -62.81
C GLU A 365 10.41 11.58 -62.45
N VAL A 366 9.47 11.68 -63.39
CA VAL A 366 8.19 10.96 -63.34
C VAL A 366 8.34 9.72 -64.20
N VAL A 367 8.12 8.57 -63.58
CA VAL A 367 8.41 7.27 -64.19
C VAL A 367 7.13 6.44 -64.20
N SER A 368 6.84 5.81 -65.33
CA SER A 368 5.85 4.75 -65.43
C SER A 368 6.52 3.45 -65.85
N ASN A 369 6.01 2.32 -65.37
CA ASN A 369 6.43 1.00 -65.80
C ASN A 369 5.40 0.44 -66.79
N ALA A 370 5.79 0.34 -68.06
CA ALA A 370 5.00 -0.30 -69.12
C ALA A 370 5.23 -1.83 -69.18
N GLY A 371 6.21 -2.34 -68.43
CA GLY A 371 6.55 -3.76 -68.35
C GLY A 371 5.91 -4.44 -67.13
N SER A 372 6.52 -5.55 -66.70
CA SER A 372 6.13 -6.26 -65.48
C SER A 372 7.03 -5.88 -64.31
N ASN A 373 6.72 -6.38 -63.10
CA ASN A 373 7.61 -6.24 -61.95
C ASN A 373 8.96 -6.96 -62.15
N SER A 374 8.94 -8.10 -62.84
CA SER A 374 10.12 -8.92 -63.10
C SER A 374 10.94 -8.46 -64.31
N SER A 375 10.34 -7.69 -65.23
CA SER A 375 10.97 -7.13 -66.41
C SER A 375 10.43 -5.72 -66.65
N PRO A 376 10.92 -4.72 -65.89
CA PRO A 376 10.40 -3.36 -65.97
C PRO A 376 10.77 -2.70 -67.31
N ASP A 377 9.80 -2.02 -67.92
CA ASP A 377 9.99 -1.14 -69.08
C ASP A 377 9.66 0.30 -68.65
N LEU A 378 10.69 1.04 -68.24
CA LEU A 378 10.51 2.34 -67.62
C LEU A 378 10.43 3.45 -68.66
N LYS A 379 9.35 4.22 -68.62
CA LYS A 379 9.15 5.44 -69.42
C LYS A 379 9.34 6.65 -68.52
N TYR A 380 10.00 7.67 -69.06
CA TYR A 380 10.43 8.82 -68.26
C TYR A 380 9.88 10.14 -68.79
N LEU A 381 9.40 10.97 -67.88
CA LEU A 381 9.30 12.41 -68.05
C LEU A 381 10.27 13.05 -67.07
N THR A 382 11.23 13.83 -67.56
CA THR A 382 12.30 14.38 -66.72
C THR A 382 12.42 15.88 -66.83
N PHE A 383 12.90 16.52 -65.76
CA PHE A 383 13.32 17.91 -65.77
C PHE A 383 14.60 18.05 -64.94
N ASP A 384 15.67 18.53 -65.58
CA ASP A 384 17.00 18.60 -64.96
C ASP A 384 17.41 20.03 -64.57
N SER A 385 18.54 20.14 -63.88
CA SER A 385 19.02 21.43 -63.38
C SER A 385 19.54 22.37 -64.45
N GLN A 386 19.69 21.90 -65.69
CA GLN A 386 20.01 22.73 -66.85
C GLN A 386 18.73 23.24 -67.55
N GLY A 387 17.55 22.90 -67.02
CA GLY A 387 16.26 23.29 -67.58
C GLY A 387 15.82 22.43 -68.77
N ARG A 388 16.40 21.24 -68.95
CA ARG A 388 16.04 20.33 -70.04
C ARG A 388 14.91 19.40 -69.63
N MET A 389 13.95 19.23 -70.53
CA MET A 389 12.80 18.34 -70.41
C MET A 389 12.96 17.13 -71.34
N GLY A 390 13.00 15.92 -70.78
CA GLY A 390 13.00 14.67 -71.54
C GLY A 390 11.62 14.01 -71.53
N VAL A 391 11.12 13.59 -72.70
CA VAL A 391 9.88 12.80 -72.84
C VAL A 391 10.24 11.44 -73.41
N ASN A 392 9.82 10.38 -72.72
CA ASN A 392 10.26 9.00 -72.95
C ASN A 392 11.79 8.83 -72.92
N LYS A 393 12.49 9.74 -72.22
CA LYS A 393 13.94 9.79 -72.22
C LYS A 393 14.46 10.19 -70.86
N GLN A 394 15.32 9.34 -70.29
CA GLN A 394 15.87 9.62 -68.98
C GLN A 394 16.90 10.76 -69.04
N THR A 395 17.75 10.83 -70.06
CA THR A 395 18.78 11.88 -70.17
C THR A 395 18.56 12.72 -71.41
N ALA A 396 17.97 13.90 -71.23
CA ALA A 396 17.77 14.86 -72.31
C ALA A 396 19.11 15.47 -72.75
N THR A 397 19.29 15.62 -74.06
CA THR A 397 20.46 16.26 -74.69
C THR A 397 20.15 17.66 -75.23
N ALA A 398 18.87 18.01 -75.30
CA ALA A 398 18.34 19.31 -75.69
C ALA A 398 17.33 19.84 -74.66
N VAL A 399 16.94 21.11 -74.77
CA VAL A 399 15.96 21.75 -73.84
C VAL A 399 14.62 21.02 -73.83
N LEU A 400 14.16 20.53 -74.98
CA LEU A 400 13.07 19.57 -75.09
C LEU A 400 13.57 18.42 -75.97
N ASP A 401 13.60 17.21 -75.43
CA ASP A 401 14.12 16.01 -76.09
C ASP A 401 13.06 14.90 -75.99
N VAL A 402 12.37 14.65 -77.10
CA VAL A 402 11.29 13.66 -77.21
C VAL A 402 11.84 12.43 -77.93
N ASP A 403 11.83 11.29 -77.26
CA ASP A 403 12.16 10.00 -77.87
C ASP A 403 10.88 9.32 -78.39
N GLY A 404 10.51 9.67 -79.62
CA GLY A 404 9.28 9.25 -80.29
C GLY A 404 8.66 10.37 -81.12
N ASP A 405 7.44 10.15 -81.60
CA ASP A 405 6.71 11.14 -82.39
C ASP A 405 6.08 12.24 -81.51
N ALA A 406 6.22 13.49 -81.92
CA ALA A 406 5.50 14.61 -81.33
C ALA A 406 4.23 14.94 -82.15
N VAL A 407 3.05 14.59 -81.63
CA VAL A 407 1.76 14.89 -82.25
C VAL A 407 1.10 16.06 -81.52
N PHE A 408 0.78 17.13 -82.26
CA PHE A 408 0.08 18.30 -81.73
C PHE A 408 -1.38 18.28 -82.19
N SER A 409 -2.33 18.32 -81.26
CA SER A 409 -3.77 18.22 -81.55
C SER A 409 -4.38 19.48 -82.18
N SER A 410 -3.60 20.56 -82.30
CA SER A 410 -3.99 21.83 -82.89
C SER A 410 -2.82 22.38 -83.70
N THR A 411 -2.67 23.70 -83.77
CA THR A 411 -1.59 24.34 -84.50
C THR A 411 -0.28 24.32 -83.72
N VAL A 412 0.85 24.19 -84.44
CA VAL A 412 2.19 24.46 -83.92
C VAL A 412 2.60 25.86 -84.34
N LYS A 413 3.04 26.68 -83.38
CA LYS A 413 3.61 27.99 -83.66
C LYS A 413 5.13 27.91 -83.66
N PHE A 414 5.73 28.03 -84.83
CA PHE A 414 7.17 28.15 -84.99
C PHE A 414 7.64 29.57 -84.61
N ALA A 415 8.95 29.78 -84.48
CA ALA A 415 9.49 31.11 -84.20
C ALA A 415 9.14 32.07 -85.36
N ASN A 416 8.47 33.18 -85.03
CA ASN A 416 8.08 34.20 -85.99
C ASN A 416 9.17 35.26 -86.07
N LEU A 417 9.93 35.26 -87.17
CA LEU A 417 11.08 36.14 -87.34
C LEU A 417 10.96 36.90 -88.66
N THR A 418 11.33 38.17 -88.65
CA THR A 418 11.59 38.89 -89.92
C THR A 418 12.81 38.29 -90.61
N THR A 419 12.96 38.53 -91.92
CA THR A 419 14.15 38.14 -92.68
C THR A 419 15.44 38.55 -91.95
N THR A 420 15.53 39.80 -91.48
CA THR A 420 16.69 40.32 -90.74
C THR A 420 16.94 39.57 -89.44
N GLN A 421 15.90 39.31 -88.64
CA GLN A 421 16.05 38.59 -87.37
C GLN A 421 16.49 37.14 -87.59
N ARG A 422 15.95 36.49 -88.62
CA ARG A 422 16.28 35.11 -89.00
C ARG A 422 17.70 34.98 -89.55
N ASP A 423 18.19 35.97 -90.29
CA ASP A 423 19.58 36.00 -90.79
C ASP A 423 20.59 36.37 -89.68
N ALA A 424 20.13 37.01 -88.61
CA ALA A 424 20.93 37.31 -87.42
C ALA A 424 21.00 36.16 -86.39
N LEU A 425 20.36 35.01 -86.65
CA LEU A 425 20.41 33.85 -85.74
C LEU A 425 21.82 33.27 -85.68
N THR A 426 22.51 33.47 -84.55
CA THR A 426 23.89 33.02 -84.32
C THR A 426 24.04 31.51 -84.04
N GLY A 427 22.94 30.75 -84.05
CA GLY A 427 22.91 29.32 -83.76
C GLY A 427 22.02 28.49 -84.69
N ALA A 428 21.76 28.96 -85.92
CA ALA A 428 20.89 28.26 -86.85
C ALA A 428 21.49 26.91 -87.32
N SER A 429 20.92 25.79 -86.88
CA SER A 429 21.35 24.43 -87.25
C SER A 429 20.45 23.81 -88.33
N ALA A 430 20.94 22.78 -89.02
CA ALA A 430 20.13 22.02 -89.97
C ALA A 430 18.85 21.47 -89.29
N GLY A 431 17.72 21.50 -89.99
CA GLY A 431 16.42 21.04 -89.51
C GLY A 431 15.61 22.06 -88.72
N MET A 432 16.16 23.24 -88.37
CA MET A 432 15.37 24.29 -87.73
C MET A 432 14.27 24.81 -88.66
N VAL A 433 13.05 24.97 -88.12
CA VAL A 433 11.88 25.49 -88.85
C VAL A 433 11.41 26.79 -88.20
N ILE A 434 11.21 27.83 -89.01
CA ILE A 434 10.72 29.14 -88.59
C ILE A 434 9.62 29.62 -89.52
N TYR A 435 8.81 30.57 -89.06
CA TYR A 435 7.90 31.32 -89.92
C TYR A 435 8.48 32.71 -90.19
N ASN A 436 8.82 32.98 -91.45
CA ASN A 436 9.36 34.27 -91.86
C ASN A 436 8.22 35.27 -92.06
N THR A 437 8.11 36.24 -91.15
CA THR A 437 7.02 37.23 -91.16
C THR A 437 7.19 38.32 -92.22
N THR A 438 8.39 38.51 -92.77
CA THR A 438 8.62 39.43 -93.89
C THR A 438 8.15 38.83 -95.21
N LEU A 439 8.37 37.52 -95.39
CA LEU A 439 8.03 36.80 -96.62
C LEU A 439 6.69 36.06 -96.53
N ASN A 440 6.10 35.96 -95.32
CA ASN A 440 4.90 35.17 -94.99
C ASN A 440 5.04 33.68 -95.35
N LYS A 441 6.23 33.09 -95.13
CA LYS A 441 6.56 31.72 -95.53
C LYS A 441 7.13 30.90 -94.39
N LEU A 442 6.87 29.58 -94.43
CA LEU A 442 7.58 28.61 -93.61
C LEU A 442 8.96 28.35 -94.22
N GLN A 443 10.00 28.38 -93.40
CA GLN A 443 11.37 28.14 -93.87
C GLN A 443 12.07 27.10 -93.02
N VAL A 444 12.90 26.27 -93.67
CA VAL A 444 13.77 25.29 -93.02
C VAL A 444 15.24 25.60 -93.28
N ARG A 445 16.09 25.41 -92.28
CA ARG A 445 17.54 25.52 -92.43
C ARG A 445 18.12 24.19 -92.92
N THR A 446 18.82 24.18 -94.05
CA THR A 446 19.47 22.96 -94.61
C THR A 446 20.89 22.73 -94.08
N GLY A 447 21.34 23.54 -93.13
CA GLY A 447 22.71 23.62 -92.64
C GLY A 447 23.50 24.77 -93.29
N VAL A 448 23.30 25.02 -94.58
CA VAL A 448 24.01 26.08 -95.34
C VAL A 448 23.13 27.28 -95.69
N ALA A 449 21.83 27.08 -95.93
CA ALA A 449 20.90 28.15 -96.30
C ALA A 449 19.52 27.96 -95.65
N TRP A 450 18.73 29.04 -95.60
CA TRP A 450 17.29 28.96 -95.32
C TRP A 450 16.57 28.72 -96.64
N VAL A 451 15.71 27.71 -96.68
CA VAL A 451 14.94 27.31 -97.86
C VAL A 451 13.46 27.39 -97.53
N ASP A 452 12.67 27.90 -98.46
CA ASP A 452 11.22 27.90 -98.34
C ASP A 452 10.71 26.45 -98.40
N LEU A 453 9.97 26.05 -97.37
CA LEU A 453 9.07 24.92 -97.50
C LEU A 453 7.81 25.55 -98.10
N HIS A 454 7.41 25.09 -99.28
CA HIS A 454 6.36 25.62 -100.19
C HIS A 454 6.65 26.96 -100.88
#